data_AF-A0A7S1CU15-F1
#
_entry.id   AF-A0A7S1CU15-F1
#
_cell.length_a   1.000
_cell.length_b   1.000
_cell.length_c   1.000
_cell.angle_alpha   90.00
_cell.angle_beta   90.00
_cell.angle_gamma   90.00
#
_symmetry.space_group_name_H-M   'P 1'
#
loop_
_entity.id
_entity.type
_entity.pdbx_description
1 polymer ?
#
loop_
_entity_poly.entity_id
_entity_poly.type
_entity_poly.pdbx_seq_one_letter_code
_entity_poly.pdbx_strand_id
1 'polypeptide(L)'
;EGKKPEYDVRQQGEGQQSSSEWTPINAHLDQSQKDAVTKALSSRDVVLIHGPPGTGKTTTLVEYIAQEVKRGCRVLACAGSNIAVDNIVEGLGKLDLNVVRIGHPARMLPQILEQSLDYKVLHSDESGLARDCRQEIQQLNRKLLKLSGRDRQTRKQIRQEIRYLNKEEKRRQQTAVDRCLASAHVVCCTLSGAASRHVSAL
;
A
#
# COMPACT_ATOMS: atom_id res chain seq x y z
N GLU A 1 35.13 30.81 20.59
CA GLU A 1 33.84 30.92 21.31
C GLU A 1 32.72 30.41 20.40
N GLY A 2 32.26 29.18 20.62
CA GLY A 2 31.23 28.54 19.79
C GLY A 2 29.87 28.60 20.47
N LYS A 3 28.94 29.41 19.93
CA LYS A 3 27.54 29.40 20.36
C LYS A 3 26.87 28.10 19.88
N LYS A 4 26.32 27.32 20.80
CA LYS A 4 25.38 26.22 20.50
C LYS A 4 24.05 26.80 20.04
N PRO A 5 23.32 26.15 19.10
CA PRO A 5 22.00 26.62 18.72
C PRO A 5 20.98 26.25 19.81
N GLU A 6 20.18 27.24 20.17
CA GLU A 6 19.02 27.16 21.06
C GLU A 6 17.79 26.85 20.20
N TYR A 7 17.02 25.83 20.57
CA TYR A 7 15.83 25.40 19.82
C TYR A 7 14.58 26.11 20.38
N ASP A 8 13.89 26.87 19.54
CA ASP A 8 12.63 27.52 19.87
C ASP A 8 11.46 26.54 19.65
N VAL A 9 10.87 26.06 20.74
CA VAL A 9 9.72 25.16 20.75
C VAL A 9 8.48 25.98 21.11
N ARG A 10 7.65 26.30 20.12
CA ARG A 10 6.35 26.91 20.36
C ARG A 10 5.39 25.87 20.94
N GLN A 11 5.15 25.97 22.25
CA GLN A 11 4.17 25.17 22.97
C GLN A 11 2.75 25.70 22.72
N GLN A 12 1.82 24.80 22.39
CA GLN A 12 0.41 24.97 22.67
C GLN A 12 -0.10 23.67 23.31
N GLY A 13 -0.61 23.78 24.54
CA GLY A 13 -1.44 22.79 25.22
C GLY A 13 -0.70 21.79 26.11
N GLU A 14 -0.54 22.13 27.39
CA GLU A 14 -0.23 21.16 28.44
C GLU A 14 -1.43 20.26 28.70
N GLY A 15 -1.38 19.04 28.18
CA GLY A 15 -2.17 17.91 28.67
C GLY A 15 -1.19 16.84 29.13
N GLN A 16 -1.25 16.45 30.40
CA GLN A 16 -0.46 15.37 30.99
C GLN A 16 -0.54 14.10 30.11
N GLN A 17 0.51 13.84 29.33
CA GLN A 17 0.66 12.64 28.54
C GLN A 17 1.25 11.55 29.44
N SER A 18 0.39 10.58 29.80
CA SER A 18 0.85 9.25 30.23
C SER A 18 1.81 8.75 29.16
N SER A 19 3.09 8.56 29.51
CA SER A 19 4.03 7.92 28.60
C SER A 19 3.52 6.51 28.36
N SER A 20 2.96 6.24 27.18
CA SER A 20 2.69 4.88 26.77
C SER A 20 4.04 4.16 26.75
N GLU A 21 4.22 3.23 27.67
CA GLU A 21 5.41 2.39 27.72
C GLU A 21 5.43 1.55 26.43
N TRP A 22 6.32 1.87 25.51
CA TRP A 22 6.49 1.16 24.24
C TRP A 22 7.91 0.62 24.15
N THR A 23 8.06 -0.54 23.51
CA THR A 23 9.37 -1.16 23.31
C THR A 23 9.74 -1.07 21.84
N PRO A 24 10.91 -0.51 21.50
CA PRO A 24 11.40 -0.47 20.13
C PRO A 24 11.47 -1.85 19.49
N ILE A 25 10.93 -1.97 18.28
CA ILE A 25 11.10 -3.13 17.41
C ILE A 25 12.52 -3.12 16.85
N ASN A 26 13.00 -1.95 16.41
CA ASN A 26 14.40 -1.74 16.09
C ASN A 26 15.21 -1.38 17.35
N ALA A 27 16.04 -2.31 17.82
CA ALA A 27 16.91 -2.12 18.98
C ALA A 27 18.01 -1.03 18.78
N HIS A 28 18.30 -0.64 17.54
CA HIS A 28 19.39 0.27 17.19
C HIS A 28 18.98 1.74 17.06
N LEU A 29 17.78 2.12 17.50
CA LEU A 29 17.37 3.52 17.50
C LEU A 29 18.20 4.33 18.51
N ASP A 30 18.68 5.48 18.06
CA ASP A 30 19.29 6.46 18.96
C ASP A 30 18.22 7.18 19.80
N GLN A 31 18.66 7.93 20.81
CA GLN A 31 17.74 8.62 21.72
C GLN A 31 16.84 9.63 20.99
N SER A 32 17.38 10.36 20.00
CA SER A 32 16.61 11.37 19.27
C SER A 32 15.49 10.74 18.43
N GLN A 33 15.73 9.55 17.88
CA GLN A 33 14.74 8.78 17.14
C GLN A 33 13.68 8.20 18.08
N LYS A 34 14.06 7.67 19.25
CA LYS A 34 13.12 7.22 20.29
C LYS A 34 12.23 8.35 20.78
N ASP A 35 12.79 9.54 21.00
CA ASP A 35 12.03 10.71 21.42
C ASP A 35 11.04 11.14 20.32
N ALA A 36 11.44 11.09 19.05
CA ALA A 36 10.57 11.39 17.92
C ALA A 36 9.40 10.41 17.80
N VAL A 37 9.66 9.10 17.94
CA VAL A 37 8.61 8.06 17.95
C VAL A 37 7.70 8.25 19.16
N THR A 38 8.24 8.48 20.35
CA THR A 38 7.45 8.69 21.59
C THR A 38 6.50 9.88 21.45
N LYS A 39 6.98 11.00 20.91
CA LYS A 39 6.15 12.17 20.63
C LYS A 39 5.06 11.83 19.62
N ALA A 40 5.40 11.16 18.52
CA ALA A 40 4.45 10.76 17.50
C ALA A 40 3.34 9.85 18.02
N LEU A 41 3.69 8.83 18.82
CA LEU A 41 2.74 7.90 19.44
C LEU A 41 1.79 8.58 20.45
N SER A 42 2.21 9.73 21.01
CA SER A 42 1.45 10.51 22.00
C SER A 42 0.64 11.64 21.35
N SER A 43 0.88 11.96 20.08
CA SER A 43 0.17 12.99 19.34
C SER A 43 -1.22 12.49 18.91
N ARG A 44 -2.23 13.36 19.01
CA ARG A 44 -3.59 13.05 18.58
C ARG A 44 -3.85 13.43 17.11
N ASP A 45 -3.36 14.60 16.70
CA ASP A 45 -3.75 15.19 15.42
C ASP A 45 -2.60 15.21 14.41
N VAL A 46 -1.53 15.95 14.71
CA VAL A 46 -0.41 16.14 13.78
C VAL A 46 0.91 16.14 14.54
N VAL A 47 1.90 15.45 13.97
CA VAL A 47 3.28 15.47 14.43
C VAL A 47 4.22 15.77 13.25
N LEU A 48 5.20 16.65 13.48
CA LEU A 48 6.26 16.92 12.53
C LEU A 48 7.56 16.31 13.05
N ILE A 49 8.07 15.30 12.34
CA ILE A 49 9.41 14.76 12.58
C ILE A 49 10.36 15.38 11.56
N HIS A 50 11.33 16.14 12.04
CA HIS A 50 12.37 16.75 11.22
C HIS A 50 13.73 16.12 11.51
N GLY A 51 14.57 15.98 10.49
CA GLY A 51 15.93 15.45 10.64
C GLY A 51 16.83 15.86 9.47
N PRO A 52 18.07 16.30 9.71
CA PRO A 52 19.07 16.53 8.67
C PRO A 52 19.29 15.32 7.73
N PRO A 53 19.96 15.50 6.59
CA PRO A 53 20.35 14.38 5.72
C PRO A 53 21.13 13.32 6.51
N GLY A 54 20.81 12.04 6.31
CA GLY A 54 21.51 10.92 6.95
C GLY A 54 21.06 10.55 8.37
N THR A 55 20.14 11.29 9.02
CA THR A 55 19.75 11.02 10.43
C THR A 55 18.69 9.92 10.62
N GLY A 56 18.54 9.00 9.66
CA GLY A 56 17.62 7.86 9.80
C GLY A 56 16.13 8.21 9.86
N LYS A 57 15.68 9.27 9.16
CA LYS A 57 14.25 9.64 9.08
C LYS A 57 13.35 8.47 8.66
N THR A 58 13.75 7.73 7.62
CA THR A 58 13.01 6.56 7.16
C THR A 58 12.98 5.48 8.23
N THR A 59 14.10 5.22 8.91
CA THR A 59 14.19 4.27 10.02
C THR A 59 13.22 4.63 11.16
N THR A 60 13.17 5.92 11.51
CA THR A 60 12.27 6.45 12.54
C THR A 60 10.80 6.31 12.12
N LEU A 61 10.49 6.61 10.84
CA LEU A 61 9.15 6.47 10.29
C LEU A 61 8.69 5.02 10.24
N VAL A 62 9.56 4.09 9.82
CA VAL A 62 9.26 2.65 9.77
C VAL A 62 8.96 2.12 11.17
N GLU A 63 9.76 2.51 12.18
CA GLU A 63 9.47 2.17 13.57
C GLU A 63 8.10 2.68 14.01
N TYR A 64 7.83 3.98 13.78
CA TYR A 64 6.55 4.58 14.15
C TYR A 64 5.35 3.85 13.52
N ILE A 65 5.42 3.58 12.21
CA ILE A 65 4.37 2.84 11.49
C ILE A 65 4.18 1.45 12.10
N ALA A 66 5.27 0.74 12.38
CA ALA A 66 5.19 -0.61 12.96
C ALA A 66 4.58 -0.60 14.38
N GLN A 67 4.88 0.41 15.19
CA GLN A 67 4.27 0.59 16.51
C GLN A 67 2.77 0.89 16.42
N GLU A 68 2.34 1.75 15.49
CA GLU A 68 0.91 2.01 15.25
C GLU A 68 0.18 0.75 14.79
N VAL A 69 0.78 -0.04 13.90
CA VAL A 69 0.21 -1.35 13.51
C VAL A 69 0.10 -2.30 14.70
N LYS A 70 1.13 -2.35 15.57
CA LYS A 70 1.10 -3.15 16.80
C LYS A 70 0.00 -2.70 17.78
N ARG A 71 -0.39 -1.43 17.76
CA ARG A 71 -1.53 -0.87 18.51
C ARG A 71 -2.88 -1.19 17.86
N GLY A 72 -2.90 -1.90 16.73
CA GLY A 72 -4.11 -2.29 16.00
C GLY A 72 -4.54 -1.31 14.91
N CYS A 73 -3.73 -0.28 14.61
CA CYS A 73 -4.05 0.69 13.57
C CYS A 73 -3.74 0.13 12.17
N ARG A 74 -4.56 0.49 11.18
CA ARG A 74 -4.21 0.35 9.76
C ARG A 74 -3.64 1.66 9.26
N VAL A 75 -2.53 1.62 8.52
CA VAL A 75 -1.76 2.82 8.16
C VAL A 75 -1.75 3.05 6.65
N LEU A 76 -2.04 4.27 6.22
CA LEU A 76 -1.76 4.76 4.87
C LEU A 76 -0.45 5.56 4.90
N ALA A 77 0.59 5.05 4.24
CA ALA A 77 1.89 5.69 4.13
C ALA A 77 2.09 6.29 2.73
N CYS A 78 2.28 7.61 2.67
CA CYS A 78 2.42 8.34 1.41
C CYS A 78 3.76 9.06 1.32
N ALA A 79 4.35 9.13 0.11
CA ALA A 79 5.53 9.94 -0.15
C ALA A 79 5.49 10.64 -1.52
N GLY A 80 6.33 11.67 -1.68
CA GLY A 80 6.37 12.49 -2.90
C GLY A 80 7.01 11.82 -4.12
N SER A 81 7.76 10.73 -3.96
CA SER A 81 8.45 10.02 -5.04
C SER A 81 8.35 8.51 -4.88
N ASN A 82 8.45 7.75 -5.99
CA ASN A 82 8.40 6.28 -5.93
C ASN A 82 9.52 5.71 -5.05
N ILE A 83 10.76 6.18 -5.22
CA ILE A 83 11.90 5.72 -4.41
C ILE A 83 11.67 5.94 -2.91
N ALA A 84 11.06 7.06 -2.51
CA ALA A 84 10.75 7.28 -1.10
C ALA A 84 9.70 6.29 -0.57
N VAL A 85 8.67 5.97 -1.35
CA VAL A 85 7.68 4.94 -0.98
C VAL A 85 8.35 3.57 -0.91
N ASP A 86 9.19 3.24 -1.89
CA ASP A 86 9.82 1.93 -1.97
C ASP A 86 10.79 1.70 -0.80
N ASN A 87 11.51 2.74 -0.34
CA ASN A 87 12.32 2.68 0.87
C ASN A 87 11.49 2.41 2.14
N ILE A 88 10.28 2.96 2.22
CA ILE A 88 9.35 2.68 3.33
C ILE A 88 8.88 1.21 3.25
N VAL A 89 8.50 0.75 2.06
CA VAL A 89 8.08 -0.65 1.83
C VAL A 89 9.20 -1.63 2.15
N GLU A 90 10.43 -1.35 1.73
CA GLU A 90 11.60 -2.19 2.03
C GLU A 90 11.89 -2.25 3.53
N GLY A 91 11.77 -1.12 4.24
CA GLY A 91 11.93 -1.08 5.69
C GLY A 91 10.86 -1.89 6.42
N LEU A 92 9.59 -1.75 6.02
CA LEU A 92 8.46 -2.47 6.60
C LEU A 92 8.44 -3.95 6.22
N GLY A 93 8.89 -4.31 5.01
CA GLY A 93 8.91 -5.69 4.52
C GLY A 93 9.90 -6.60 5.23
N LYS A 94 10.82 -6.03 6.02
CA LYS A 94 11.70 -6.77 6.95
C LYS A 94 10.98 -7.18 8.24
N LEU A 95 9.77 -6.68 8.45
CA LEU A 95 8.91 -7.00 9.57
C LEU A 95 7.81 -7.96 9.10
N ASP A 96 7.23 -8.71 10.02
CA ASP A 96 6.11 -9.62 9.75
C ASP A 96 4.79 -8.84 9.58
N LEU A 97 4.75 -7.94 8.59
CA LEU A 97 3.64 -7.05 8.29
C LEU A 97 3.13 -7.27 6.86
N ASN A 98 1.80 -7.36 6.71
CA ASN A 98 1.18 -7.32 5.38
C ASN A 98 1.20 -5.89 4.83
N VAL A 99 2.22 -5.58 4.02
CA VAL A 99 2.39 -4.30 3.33
C VAL A 99 1.91 -4.41 1.89
N VAL A 100 1.12 -3.45 1.42
CA VAL A 100 0.65 -3.37 0.02
C VAL A 100 1.12 -2.05 -0.61
N ARG A 101 1.86 -2.15 -1.71
CA ARG A 101 2.36 -1.02 -2.51
C ARG A 101 1.45 -0.79 -3.73
N ILE A 102 0.77 0.35 -3.77
CA ILE A 102 -0.08 0.76 -4.90
C ILE A 102 0.71 1.64 -5.85
N GLY A 103 0.86 1.21 -7.11
CA GLY A 103 1.54 1.94 -8.17
C GLY A 103 1.83 1.02 -9.34
N HIS A 104 2.35 1.57 -10.44
CA HIS A 104 2.72 0.75 -11.59
C HIS A 104 4.04 -0.02 -11.29
N PRO A 105 4.11 -1.35 -11.45
CA PRO A 105 5.29 -2.16 -11.12
C PRO A 105 6.58 -1.69 -11.80
N ALA A 106 6.51 -1.22 -13.04
CA ALA A 106 7.66 -0.66 -13.77
C ALA A 106 8.32 0.58 -13.13
N ARG A 107 7.71 1.18 -12.10
CA ARG A 107 8.25 2.31 -11.35
C ARG A 107 8.74 1.94 -9.94
N MET A 108 8.72 0.65 -9.61
CA MET A 108 9.10 0.11 -8.31
C MET A 108 10.49 -0.53 -8.36
N LEU A 109 11.16 -0.59 -7.21
CA LEU A 109 12.38 -1.38 -7.07
C LEU A 109 12.08 -2.90 -7.19
N PRO A 110 12.94 -3.69 -7.85
CA PRO A 110 12.70 -5.12 -8.06
C PRO A 110 12.45 -5.91 -6.78
N GLN A 111 13.19 -5.61 -5.71
CA GLN A 111 13.09 -6.32 -4.44
C GLN A 111 11.78 -6.09 -3.68
N ILE A 112 10.97 -5.10 -4.08
CA ILE A 112 9.67 -4.81 -3.45
C ILE A 112 8.46 -5.21 -4.32
N LEU A 113 8.69 -5.88 -5.46
CA LEU A 113 7.62 -6.18 -6.41
C LEU A 113 6.56 -7.12 -5.82
N GLU A 114 6.95 -8.00 -4.90
CA GLU A 114 6.02 -8.93 -4.23
C GLU A 114 5.03 -8.21 -3.31
N GLN A 115 5.39 -7.01 -2.83
CA GLN A 115 4.53 -6.15 -2.03
C GLN A 115 3.57 -5.34 -2.92
N SER A 116 3.73 -5.32 -4.24
CA SER A 116 2.84 -4.59 -5.13
C SER A 116 1.41 -5.16 -5.10
N LEU A 117 0.42 -4.26 -5.22
CA LEU A 117 -0.98 -4.66 -5.31
C LEU A 117 -1.20 -5.65 -6.48
N ASP A 118 -0.60 -5.36 -7.64
CA ASP A 118 -0.72 -6.20 -8.83
C ASP A 118 -0.19 -7.62 -8.58
N TYR A 119 1.00 -7.74 -7.97
CA TYR A 119 1.58 -9.04 -7.64
C TYR A 119 0.70 -9.80 -6.64
N LYS A 120 0.28 -9.17 -5.55
CA LYS A 120 -0.56 -9.81 -4.52
C LYS A 120 -1.92 -10.23 -5.06
N VAL A 121 -2.53 -9.41 -5.90
CA VAL A 121 -3.77 -9.77 -6.58
C VAL A 121 -3.52 -10.98 -7.47
N LEU A 122 -2.51 -10.97 -8.34
CA LEU A 122 -2.20 -12.08 -9.25
C LEU A 122 -1.95 -13.42 -8.54
N HIS A 123 -1.44 -13.38 -7.31
CA HIS A 123 -1.16 -14.57 -6.51
C HIS A 123 -2.23 -14.87 -5.45
N SER A 124 -3.38 -14.17 -5.49
CA SER A 124 -4.55 -14.50 -4.66
C SER A 124 -5.39 -15.63 -5.27
N ASP A 125 -6.15 -16.33 -4.45
CA ASP A 125 -7.03 -17.42 -4.89
C ASP A 125 -8.10 -16.93 -5.89
N GLU A 126 -8.55 -15.68 -5.75
CA GLU A 126 -9.53 -15.03 -6.62
C GLU A 126 -9.00 -14.79 -8.04
N SER A 127 -7.67 -14.71 -8.20
CA SER A 127 -7.04 -14.56 -9.52
C SER A 127 -7.17 -15.79 -10.40
N GLY A 128 -7.28 -16.98 -9.81
CA GLY A 128 -7.57 -18.20 -10.57
C GLY A 128 -8.87 -18.04 -11.36
N LEU A 129 -9.92 -17.56 -10.69
CA LEU A 129 -11.24 -17.42 -11.28
C LEU A 129 -11.31 -16.30 -12.34
N ALA A 130 -10.59 -15.19 -12.13
CA ALA A 130 -10.49 -14.14 -13.16
C ALA A 130 -9.71 -14.65 -14.40
N ARG A 131 -8.68 -15.49 -14.18
CA ARG A 131 -7.92 -16.12 -15.26
C ARG A 131 -8.79 -17.10 -16.06
N ASP A 132 -9.66 -17.84 -15.41
CA ASP A 132 -10.60 -18.76 -16.07
C ASP A 132 -11.56 -18.00 -16.99
N CYS A 133 -12.18 -16.91 -16.50
CA CYS A 133 -13.02 -16.03 -17.34
C CYS A 133 -12.24 -15.52 -18.56
N ARG A 134 -10.98 -15.10 -18.37
CA ARG A 134 -10.12 -14.63 -19.46
C ARG A 134 -9.83 -15.72 -20.50
N GLN A 135 -9.56 -16.95 -20.06
CA GLN A 135 -9.34 -18.08 -20.96
C GLN A 135 -10.60 -18.40 -21.77
N GLU A 136 -11.77 -18.39 -21.15
CA GLU A 136 -13.05 -18.63 -21.82
C GLU A 136 -13.36 -17.53 -22.85
N ILE A 137 -13.13 -16.26 -22.52
CA ILE A 137 -13.24 -15.13 -23.46
C ILE A 137 -12.32 -15.36 -24.66
N GLN A 138 -11.07 -15.78 -24.45
CA GLN A 138 -10.13 -16.07 -25.55
C GLN A 138 -10.63 -17.21 -26.44
N GLN A 139 -11.19 -18.28 -25.86
CA GLN A 139 -11.77 -19.40 -26.63
C GLN A 139 -12.99 -18.96 -27.45
N LEU A 140 -13.87 -18.14 -26.86
CA LEU A 140 -15.04 -17.60 -27.55
C LEU A 140 -14.65 -16.65 -28.70
N ASN A 141 -13.63 -15.82 -28.51
CA ASN A 141 -13.08 -14.98 -29.58
C ASN A 141 -12.52 -15.82 -30.74
N ARG A 142 -11.79 -16.91 -30.45
CA ARG A 142 -11.32 -17.86 -31.47
C ARG A 142 -12.47 -18.53 -32.23
N LYS A 143 -13.54 -18.92 -31.52
CA LYS A 143 -14.77 -19.46 -32.15
C LYS A 143 -15.42 -18.42 -33.06
N LEU A 144 -15.50 -17.16 -32.62
CA LEU A 144 -16.11 -16.07 -33.38
C LEU A 144 -15.38 -15.79 -34.71
N LEU A 145 -14.04 -15.91 -34.73
CA LEU A 145 -13.21 -15.77 -35.93
C LEU A 145 -13.48 -16.86 -36.98
N LYS A 146 -13.89 -18.06 -36.56
CA LYS A 146 -14.17 -19.21 -37.44
C LYS A 146 -15.59 -19.19 -38.03
N LEU A 147 -16.50 -18.39 -37.48
CA LEU A 147 -17.88 -18.34 -37.93
C LEU A 147 -18.04 -17.53 -39.21
N SER A 148 -18.93 -18.00 -40.09
CA SER A 148 -19.26 -17.33 -41.34
C SER A 148 -20.20 -16.12 -41.09
N GLY A 149 -20.37 -15.27 -42.10
CA GLY A 149 -21.32 -14.15 -42.04
C GLY A 149 -22.80 -14.59 -41.92
N ARG A 150 -23.11 -15.85 -42.27
CA ARG A 150 -24.47 -16.40 -42.22
C ARG A 150 -24.90 -16.79 -40.79
N ASP A 151 -23.96 -16.96 -39.87
CA ASP A 151 -24.20 -17.40 -38.49
C ASP A 151 -24.61 -16.24 -37.55
N ARG A 152 -25.54 -15.38 -38.00
CA ARG A 152 -25.88 -14.12 -37.30
C ARG A 152 -26.33 -14.34 -35.86
N GLN A 153 -27.12 -15.40 -35.62
CA GLN A 153 -27.64 -15.74 -34.29
C GLN A 153 -26.54 -16.25 -33.35
N THR A 154 -25.71 -17.18 -33.81
CA THR A 154 -24.56 -17.73 -33.06
C THR A 154 -23.56 -16.63 -32.69
N ARG A 155 -23.24 -15.73 -33.63
CA ARG A 155 -22.38 -14.58 -33.37
C ARG A 155 -22.97 -13.64 -32.30
N LYS A 156 -24.29 -13.46 -32.27
CA LYS A 156 -24.97 -12.64 -31.24
C LYS A 156 -24.87 -13.28 -29.85
N GLN A 157 -25.08 -14.59 -29.75
CA GLN A 157 -24.96 -15.36 -28.50
C GLN A 157 -23.53 -15.31 -27.95
N ILE A 158 -22.52 -15.60 -28.77
CA ILE A 158 -21.11 -15.53 -28.35
C ILE A 158 -20.74 -14.13 -27.83
N ARG A 159 -21.21 -13.07 -28.49
CA ARG A 159 -20.98 -11.69 -28.01
C ARG A 159 -21.72 -11.35 -26.72
N GLN A 160 -22.88 -11.97 -26.46
CA GLN A 160 -23.56 -11.83 -25.17
C GLN A 160 -22.75 -12.50 -24.07
N GLU A 161 -22.26 -13.71 -24.34
CA GLU A 161 -21.43 -14.46 -23.39
C GLU A 161 -20.11 -13.74 -23.07
N ILE A 162 -19.38 -13.27 -24.08
CA ILE A 162 -18.17 -12.45 -23.88
C ILE A 162 -18.48 -11.21 -23.04
N ARG A 163 -19.62 -10.54 -23.24
CA ARG A 163 -20.01 -9.38 -22.43
C ARG A 163 -20.31 -9.75 -20.99
N TYR A 164 -20.91 -10.90 -20.74
CA TYR A 164 -21.14 -11.41 -19.40
C TYR A 164 -19.82 -11.75 -18.70
N LEU A 165 -18.96 -12.54 -19.35
CA LEU A 165 -17.65 -12.92 -18.81
C LEU A 165 -16.74 -11.72 -18.55
N ASN A 166 -16.74 -10.69 -19.40
CA ASN A 166 -15.99 -9.45 -19.14
C ASN A 166 -16.46 -8.74 -17.86
N LYS A 167 -17.78 -8.70 -17.60
CA LYS A 167 -18.32 -8.13 -16.36
C LYS A 167 -17.91 -8.95 -15.15
N GLU A 168 -17.97 -10.27 -15.29
CA GLU A 168 -17.61 -11.21 -14.22
C GLU A 168 -16.11 -11.19 -13.90
N GLU A 169 -15.23 -11.19 -14.92
CA GLU A 169 -13.78 -11.03 -14.75
C GLU A 169 -13.48 -9.75 -13.97
N LYS A 170 -14.08 -8.62 -14.38
CA LYS A 170 -13.89 -7.34 -13.70
C LYS A 170 -14.36 -7.37 -12.24
N ARG A 171 -15.50 -7.99 -11.97
CA ARG A 171 -16.04 -8.14 -10.60
C ARG A 171 -15.10 -8.95 -9.72
N ARG A 172 -14.55 -10.06 -10.24
CA ARG A 172 -13.60 -10.92 -9.53
C ARG A 172 -12.28 -10.21 -9.26
N GLN A 173 -11.74 -9.50 -10.25
CA GLN A 173 -10.54 -8.66 -10.07
C GLN A 173 -10.76 -7.60 -8.99
N GLN A 174 -11.90 -6.91 -9.01
CA GLN A 174 -12.21 -5.92 -7.98
C GLN A 174 -12.30 -6.56 -6.60
N THR A 175 -12.95 -7.73 -6.48
CA THR A 175 -13.04 -8.46 -5.21
C THR A 175 -11.66 -8.86 -4.69
N ALA A 176 -10.76 -9.31 -5.56
CA ALA A 176 -9.39 -9.66 -5.21
C ALA A 176 -8.60 -8.44 -4.70
N VAL A 177 -8.74 -7.30 -5.37
CA VAL A 177 -8.15 -6.02 -4.95
C VAL A 177 -8.69 -5.61 -3.59
N ASP A 178 -10.01 -5.63 -3.39
CA ASP A 178 -10.65 -5.21 -2.15
C ASP A 178 -10.19 -6.07 -0.96
N ARG A 179 -10.08 -7.40 -1.16
CA ARG A 179 -9.56 -8.33 -0.13
C ARG A 179 -8.08 -8.10 0.18
N CYS A 180 -7.27 -7.90 -0.85
CA CYS A 180 -5.84 -7.59 -0.70
C CYS A 180 -5.64 -6.30 0.12
N LEU A 181 -6.42 -5.26 -0.18
CA LEU A 181 -6.37 -3.98 0.53
C LEU A 181 -6.94 -4.08 1.95
N ALA A 182 -8.07 -4.77 2.14
CA ALA A 182 -8.70 -4.94 3.44
C ALA A 182 -7.81 -5.69 4.44
N SER A 183 -7.05 -6.69 3.97
CA SER A 183 -6.11 -7.46 4.79
C SER A 183 -4.78 -6.75 5.05
N ALA A 184 -4.51 -5.61 4.40
CA ALA A 184 -3.26 -4.88 4.56
C ALA A 184 -3.20 -4.18 5.93
N HIS A 185 -2.08 -4.35 6.63
CA HIS A 185 -1.73 -3.53 7.79
C HIS A 185 -1.29 -2.14 7.36
N VAL A 186 -0.50 -2.09 6.28
CA VAL A 186 0.02 -0.83 5.72
C VAL A 186 -0.21 -0.79 4.22
N VAL A 187 -0.80 0.31 3.74
CA VAL A 187 -0.89 0.62 2.31
C VAL A 187 0.08 1.76 2.00
N CYS A 188 0.96 1.53 1.03
CA CYS A 188 2.01 2.46 0.62
C CYS A 188 1.74 2.98 -0.80
N CYS A 189 1.75 4.30 -1.01
CA CYS A 189 1.59 4.89 -2.34
C CYS A 189 2.28 6.25 -2.48
N THR A 190 2.39 6.76 -3.71
CA THR A 190 2.79 8.16 -3.90
C THR A 190 1.65 9.09 -3.50
N LEU A 191 1.94 10.37 -3.22
CA LEU A 191 0.90 11.38 -2.97
C LEU A 191 -0.13 11.45 -4.11
N SER A 192 0.32 11.35 -5.36
CA SER A 192 -0.56 11.25 -6.53
C SER A 192 -1.37 9.96 -6.58
N GLY A 193 -0.83 8.85 -6.07
CA GLY A 193 -1.52 7.57 -5.96
C GLY A 193 -2.56 7.52 -4.83
N ALA A 194 -2.45 8.38 -3.83
CA ALA A 194 -3.39 8.47 -2.72
C ALA A 194 -4.80 8.91 -3.18
N ALA A 195 -4.88 9.64 -4.29
CA ALA A 195 -6.15 10.01 -4.93
C ALA A 195 -6.72 8.91 -5.84
N SER A 196 -6.07 7.74 -5.91
CA SER A 196 -6.56 6.63 -6.73
C SER A 196 -7.81 5.99 -6.12
N ARG A 197 -8.66 5.43 -6.98
CA ARG A 197 -9.91 4.75 -6.58
C ARG A 197 -9.69 3.64 -5.55
N HIS A 198 -8.52 2.99 -5.59
CA HIS A 198 -8.16 1.93 -4.67
C HIS A 198 -7.90 2.44 -3.25
N VAL A 199 -7.32 3.64 -3.11
CA VAL A 199 -7.04 4.25 -1.81
C VAL A 199 -8.28 4.97 -1.27
N SER A 200 -9.08 5.60 -2.13
CA SER A 200 -10.31 6.30 -1.71
C SER A 200 -11.39 5.37 -1.11
N ALA A 201 -11.22 4.05 -1.23
CA ALA A 201 -12.13 3.04 -0.71
C ALA A 201 -11.64 2.39 0.60
N LEU A 202 -10.45 2.79 1.11
CA LEU A 202 -9.89 2.34 2.40
C LEU A 202 -10.54 3.06 3.58
#